data_AF-A0A944JYV9-F1
#
_entry.id   AF-A0A944JYV9-F1
#
_cell.length_a   1.000
_cell.length_b   1.000
_cell.length_c   1.000
_cell.angle_alpha   90.00
_cell.angle_beta   90.00
_cell.angle_gamma   90.00
#
_symmetry.space_group_name_H-M   'P 1'
#
loop_
_entity.id
_entity.type
_entity.pdbx_description
1 polymer ?
#
loop_
_entity_poly.entity_id
_entity_poly.type
_entity_poly.pdbx_seq_one_letter_code
_entity_poly.pdbx_strand_id
1 'polypeptide(L)' 'MRDPHSTPLAAAPGRLPGPSPLPCCPVCYGAPERISWRQRPGQPVVLVFDPCGHRWSTPAPPVLAVTPAGADQRVSG' A
#
# COMPACT_ATOMS: atom_id res chain seq x y z
N MET A 1 13.78 12.43 -40.04
CA MET A 1 12.74 11.77 -39.23
C MET A 1 13.04 12.11 -37.78
N ARG A 2 12.24 12.98 -37.14
CA ARG A 2 12.43 13.35 -35.72
C ARG A 2 11.85 12.24 -34.86
N ASP A 3 12.59 11.80 -33.85
CA ASP A 3 12.11 10.84 -32.85
C ASP A 3 10.96 11.49 -32.04
N PRO A 4 9.73 10.97 -32.11
CA PRO A 4 8.58 11.55 -31.43
C PRO A 4 8.57 11.33 -29.91
N HIS A 5 9.54 10.60 -29.36
CA HIS A 5 9.59 10.23 -27.94
C HIS A 5 10.60 11.04 -27.13
N SER A 6 11.34 11.94 -27.77
CA SER A 6 12.30 12.82 -27.12
C SER A 6 11.58 14.00 -26.45
N THR A 7 10.92 13.75 -25.31
CA THR A 7 10.40 14.84 -24.46
C THR A 7 11.54 15.32 -23.55
N PRO A 8 12.00 16.58 -23.67
CA PRO A 8 12.99 17.13 -22.76
C PRO A 8 12.39 17.20 -21.36
N LEU A 9 13.05 16.60 -20.37
CA LEU A 9 12.62 16.66 -18.98
C LEU A 9 12.84 18.09 -18.47
N ALA A 10 11.79 18.91 -18.47
CA ALA A 10 11.82 20.26 -17.93
C ALA A 10 12.08 20.18 -16.40
N ALA A 11 13.06 20.94 -15.91
CA ALA A 11 13.32 21.02 -14.48
C ALA A 11 12.07 21.52 -13.74
N ALA A 12 11.70 20.83 -12.66
CA ALA A 12 10.60 21.27 -11.82
C ALA A 12 10.94 22.66 -11.21
N PRO A 13 10.00 23.62 -11.19
CA PRO A 13 10.21 24.90 -10.53
C PRO A 13 10.64 24.69 -9.07
N GLY A 14 11.62 25.46 -8.59
CA GLY A 14 12.12 25.38 -7.23
C GLY A 14 11.05 25.73 -6.20
N ARG A 15 10.24 24.74 -5.81
CA ARG A 15 9.27 24.86 -4.73
C ARG A 15 10.02 24.67 -3.41
N LEU A 16 9.85 25.61 -2.48
CA LEU A 16 10.24 25.41 -1.09
C LEU A 16 9.62 24.10 -0.58
N PRO A 17 10.34 23.29 0.22
CA PRO A 17 9.77 22.06 0.77
C PRO A 17 8.57 22.44 1.64
N GLY A 18 7.37 22.17 1.13
CA GLY A 18 6.17 22.17 1.94
C GLY A 18 6.25 21.07 3.00
N PRO A 19 5.24 20.94 3.88
CA PRO A 19 5.19 19.81 4.81
C PRO A 19 5.42 18.51 4.03
N SER A 20 6.30 17.66 4.55
CA SER A 20 6.64 16.39 3.91
C SER A 20 5.34 15.66 3.57
N PRO A 21 5.17 15.15 2.33
CA PRO A 21 3.98 14.42 1.96
C PRO A 21 3.85 13.09 2.72
N LEU A 22 4.90 12.67 3.42
CA LEU A 22 4.93 11.41 4.15
C LEU A 22 4.32 11.58 5.55
N PRO A 23 3.43 10.64 5.97
CA PRO A 23 2.93 10.64 7.32
C PRO A 23 4.04 10.37 8.34
N CYS A 24 3.95 10.99 9.52
CA CYS A 24 4.86 10.70 10.63
C CYS A 24 4.74 9.24 11.09
N CYS A 25 5.83 8.71 11.65
CA CYS A 25 5.79 7.43 12.33
C CYS A 25 4.85 7.51 13.56
N PRO A 26 3.88 6.60 13.75
CA PRO A 26 2.94 6.68 14.86
C PRO A 26 3.57 6.40 16.23
N VAL A 27 4.80 5.88 16.28
CA VAL A 27 5.50 5.53 17.52
C VAL A 27 6.46 6.62 17.95
N CYS A 28 7.36 7.05 17.07
CA CYS A 28 8.33 8.10 17.41
C CYS A 28 7.86 9.51 17.04
N TYR A 29 6.71 9.65 16.35
CA TYR A 29 6.14 10.91 15.86
C TYR A 29 7.05 11.73 14.94
N GLY A 30 8.24 11.22 14.61
CA GLY A 30 9.18 11.83 13.68
C GLY A 30 8.73 11.69 12.22
N ALA A 31 9.11 12.68 11.41
CA ALA A 31 8.96 12.63 9.97
C ALA A 31 9.96 11.59 9.40
N PRO A 32 9.47 10.55 8.71
CA PRO A 32 10.37 9.58 8.08
C PRO A 32 11.04 10.19 6.86
N GLU A 33 12.25 9.73 6.57
CA GLU A 33 12.94 10.03 5.30
C GLU A 33 12.34 9.21 4.16
N ARG A 34 11.93 7.98 4.47
CA ARG A 34 11.35 7.04 3.50
C ARG A 34 10.34 6.13 4.18
N ILE A 35 9.30 5.77 3.42
CA ILE A 35 8.35 4.71 3.79
C ILE A 35 8.40 3.64 2.71
N SER A 36 8.78 2.43 3.09
CA SER A 36 8.72 1.26 2.20
C SER A 36 7.44 0.48 2.48
N TRP A 37 6.78 -0.01 1.43
CA TRP A 37 5.50 -0.73 1.56
C TRP A 37 5.47 -2.02 0.74
N ARG A 38 4.70 -3.01 1.23
CA ARG A 38 4.43 -4.26 0.52
C ARG A 38 2.97 -4.66 0.70
N GLN A 39 2.33 -5.04 -0.40
CA GLN A 39 0.97 -5.60 -0.44
C GLN A 39 1.00 -6.92 -1.19
N ARG A 40 0.29 -7.92 -0.65
CA ARG A 40 0.04 -9.21 -1.32
C ARG A 40 -1.44 -9.56 -1.17
N PRO A 41 -2.08 -10.20 -2.18
CA PRO A 41 -3.46 -10.65 -2.05
C PRO A 41 -3.66 -11.53 -0.81
N GLY A 42 -4.70 -11.23 -0.02
CA GLY A 42 -5.03 -11.98 1.20
C GLY A 42 -4.06 -11.79 2.38
N GLN A 43 -3.12 -10.84 2.31
CA GLN A 43 -2.18 -10.55 3.39
C GLN A 43 -2.31 -9.10 3.86
N PRO A 44 -2.00 -8.81 5.15
CA PRO A 44 -1.86 -7.45 5.63
C PRO A 44 -0.92 -6.60 4.77
N VAL A 45 -1.26 -5.31 4.63
CA VAL A 45 -0.31 -4.32 4.12
C VAL A 45 0.72 -4.05 5.20
N VAL A 46 2.00 -4.02 4.84
CA VAL A 46 3.10 -3.71 5.75
C VAL A 46 3.80 -2.43 5.30
N LEU A 47 3.95 -1.49 6.23
CA LEU A 47 4.71 -0.24 6.10
C LEU A 47 5.96 -0.32 6.99
N VAL A 48 7.10 0.14 6.47
CA VAL A 48 8.36 0.28 7.21
C VAL A 48 8.81 1.74 7.12
N PHE A 49 9.03 2.37 8.28
CA PHE A 49 9.44 3.77 8.40
C PHE A 49 10.96 3.85 8.60
N ASP A 50 11.69 4.46 7.68
CA ASP A 50 13.11 4.73 7.82
C ASP A 50 13.34 6.16 8.36
N PRO A 51 14.36 6.38 9.22
CA PRO A 51 15.36 5.41 9.68
C PRO A 51 14.96 4.63 10.95
N CYS A 52 13.84 4.95 11.59
CA CYS A 52 13.50 4.37 12.91
C CYS A 52 13.19 2.86 12.86
N GLY A 53 12.98 2.28 11.68
CA GLY A 53 12.73 0.85 11.47
C GLY A 53 11.36 0.38 11.94
N HIS A 54 10.48 1.28 12.39
CA HIS A 54 9.15 0.91 12.87
C HIS A 54 8.34 0.22 11.77
N ARG A 55 7.69 -0.89 12.14
CA ARG A 55 6.84 -1.68 11.25
C ARG A 55 5.39 -1.55 11.67
N TRP A 56 4.57 -1.01 10.78
CA TRP A 56 3.12 -0.96 10.97
C TRP A 56 2.46 -1.91 9.97
N SER A 57 1.45 -2.66 10.41
CA SER A 57 0.66 -3.53 9.53
C SER A 57 -0.83 -3.30 9.71
N THR A 58 -1.57 -3.37 8.62
CA THR A 58 -3.04 -3.43 8.71
C THR A 58 -3.47 -4.68 9.48
N PRO A 59 -4.66 -4.70 10.10
CA PRO A 59 -5.24 -5.95 10.57
C PRO A 59 -5.36 -6.96 9.42
N ALA A 60 -5.28 -8.26 9.76
CA ALA A 60 -5.62 -9.30 8.79
C ALA A 60 -7.10 -9.15 8.39
N PRO A 61 -7.44 -9.37 7.10
CA PRO A 61 -8.84 -9.37 6.70
C PRO A 61 -9.59 -10.45 7.50
N PRO A 62 -10.83 -10.18 7.93
CA PRO A 62 -11.63 -11.19 8.62
C PRO A 62 -11.82 -12.40 7.70
N VAL A 63 -11.75 -13.60 8.28
CA VAL A 63 -12.04 -14.83 7.55
C VAL A 63 -13.55 -14.87 7.30
N LEU A 64 -13.95 -14.67 6.05
CA LEU A 64 -15.33 -14.90 5.62
C LEU A 64 -15.51 -16.40 5.34
N ALA A 65 -16.18 -17.10 6.23
CA ALA A 65 -16.61 -18.46 5.97
C ALA A 65 -17.79 -18.43 4.97
N VAL A 66 -17.59 -18.96 3.77
CA VAL A 66 -18.67 -19.19 2.82
C VAL A 66 -19.24 -20.57 3.11
N THR A 67 -20.43 -20.63 3.70
CA THR A 67 -21.19 -21.88 3.79
C THR A 67 -21.77 -22.16 2.40
N PRO A 68 -21.34 -23.21 1.67
CA PRO A 68 -22.00 -23.58 0.44
C PRO A 68 -23.47 -23.88 0.72
N ALA A 69 -24.38 -23.30 -0.08
CA ALA A 69 -25.80 -23.62 0.00
C ALA A 69 -25.95 -25.13 -0.24
N GLY A 70 -26.61 -25.81 0.70
CA GLY A 70 -26.71 -27.26 0.75
C GLY A 70 -27.13 -27.84 -0.60
N ALA A 71 -26.45 -28.91 -1.01
CA ALA A 71 -26.88 -29.75 -2.10
C ALA A 71 -28.33 -30.18 -1.85
N ASP A 72 -29.25 -29.69 -2.68
CA ASP A 72 -30.62 -30.16 -2.81
C ASP A 72 -30.56 -31.67 -3.06
N GLN A 73 -30.79 -32.44 -1.98
CA GLN A 73 -30.98 -33.88 -2.05
C GLN A 73 -32.34 -34.14 -2.69
N ARG A 74 -32.43 -33.98 -4.02
CA ARG A 74 -33.52 -34.59 -4.78
C ARG A 74 -33.25 -36.09 -4.89
N VAL A 75 -33.58 -36.80 -3.82
CA VAL A 75 -33.77 -38.25 -3.83
C VAL A 75 -34.83 -38.57 -4.89
N SER A 76 -34.43 -39.34 -5.90
CA SER A 76 -35.33 -39.95 -6.86
C SER A 76 -36.34 -40.85 -6.16
N GLY A 77 -37.62 -40.63 -6.43
CA GLY A 77 -38.73 -41.54 -6.17
C GLY A 77 -39.63 -41.56 -7.39
#